data_AF-A0A1H6J794-F1
#
_entry.id   AF-A0A1H6J794-F1
#
_cell.length_a   1.000
_cell.length_b   1.000
_cell.length_c   1.000
_cell.angle_alpha   90.00
_cell.angle_beta   90.00
_cell.angle_gamma   90.00
#
_symmetry.space_group_name_H-M   'P 1'
#
loop_
_entity.id
_entity.type
_entity.pdbx_description
1 polymer ?
#
loop_
_entity_poly.entity_id
_entity_poly.type
_entity_poly.pdbx_seq_one_letter_code
_entity_poly.pdbx_strand_id
1 'polypeptide(L)'
;MTMKRLFCSSLAVICVATSFASCGSKKDNKDDFLGKWECEKIVMDGEEMDNFFGVDAYAIYQIELKEGNKGTVDSAFSTEGKPVDLTWEKQKDGKIKLVNNEAFDGEEAILEKNGSKMIMSVADEDESSEDGKGEEVKMYFVKVDSFKEMPENPFGDLGSDDDEADEDEAEEADE
;
A
#
# COMPACT_ATOMS: atom_id res chain seq x y z
N MET A 1 -77.10 2.51 40.41
CA MET A 1 -77.21 1.06 40.10
C MET A 1 -76.76 0.88 38.66
N THR A 2 -75.84 0.01 38.27
CA THR A 2 -75.01 -1.00 38.92
C THR A 2 -73.92 -1.32 37.89
N MET A 3 -72.66 -1.35 38.32
CA MET A 3 -71.53 -1.81 37.52
C MET A 3 -71.64 -3.34 37.34
N LYS A 4 -71.44 -3.87 36.13
CA LYS A 4 -71.15 -5.29 35.91
C LYS A 4 -69.91 -5.41 35.03
N ARG A 5 -68.87 -5.96 35.64
CA ARG A 5 -67.55 -6.26 35.08
C ARG A 5 -67.64 -7.53 34.24
N LEU A 6 -66.90 -7.58 33.13
CA LEU A 6 -66.39 -8.82 32.56
C LEU A 6 -64.93 -8.60 32.11
N PHE A 7 -64.05 -9.40 32.69
CA PHE A 7 -62.64 -9.60 32.34
C PHE A 7 -62.52 -10.68 31.26
N CYS A 8 -61.47 -10.60 30.43
CA CYS A 8 -60.84 -11.59 29.53
C CYS A 8 -60.62 -10.95 28.14
N SER A 9 -59.50 -11.03 27.45
CA SER A 9 -58.24 -11.77 27.62
C SER A 9 -57.24 -11.12 26.65
N SER A 10 -56.01 -10.95 27.14
CA SER A 10 -54.72 -10.85 26.42
C SER A 10 -54.74 -10.98 24.88
N LEU A 11 -54.24 -9.96 24.17
CA LEU A 11 -52.90 -10.00 23.56
C LEU A 11 -52.52 -8.59 23.11
N ALA A 12 -51.73 -7.89 23.92
CA ALA A 12 -51.13 -6.63 23.53
C ALA A 12 -49.95 -6.92 22.60
N VAL A 13 -50.12 -6.73 21.29
CA VAL A 13 -49.00 -6.48 20.39
C VAL A 13 -48.92 -4.96 20.24
N ILE A 14 -48.28 -4.33 21.22
CA ILE A 14 -47.78 -2.97 21.06
C ILE A 14 -46.61 -3.11 20.09
N CYS A 15 -46.85 -2.91 18.80
CA CYS A 15 -45.78 -2.56 17.88
C CYS A 15 -45.27 -1.20 18.32
N VAL A 16 -44.40 -1.18 19.33
CA VAL A 16 -43.50 -0.06 19.55
C VAL A 16 -42.60 -0.08 18.33
N ALA A 17 -43.03 0.63 17.28
CA ALA A 17 -42.12 1.16 16.30
C ALA A 17 -41.25 2.16 17.07
N THR A 18 -40.25 1.64 17.79
CA THR A 18 -39.01 2.35 17.95
C THR A 18 -38.47 2.47 16.55
N SER A 19 -38.92 3.53 15.86
CA SER A 19 -37.98 4.32 15.09
C SER A 19 -36.87 4.67 16.07
N PHE A 20 -35.90 3.77 16.19
CA PHE A 20 -34.52 4.18 16.28
C PHE A 20 -34.34 5.07 15.04
N ALA A 21 -34.71 6.34 15.20
CA ALA A 21 -33.77 7.39 14.89
C ALA A 21 -32.51 7.00 15.68
N SER A 22 -31.75 6.07 15.10
CA SER A 22 -30.33 6.05 15.25
C SER A 22 -29.95 7.43 14.75
N CYS A 23 -29.92 8.37 15.70
CA CYS A 23 -28.89 9.37 15.79
C CYS A 23 -27.57 8.58 15.94
N GLY A 24 -27.27 7.76 14.94
CA GLY A 24 -26.01 7.14 14.71
C GLY A 24 -25.19 8.31 14.28
N SER A 25 -24.50 8.88 15.26
CA SER A 25 -23.15 9.37 15.15
C SER A 25 -22.66 9.16 13.73
N LYS A 26 -22.35 10.25 13.01
CA LYS A 26 -21.43 10.17 11.87
C LYS A 26 -20.39 9.14 12.26
N LYS A 27 -20.49 7.95 11.69
CA LYS A 27 -19.53 6.89 11.89
C LYS A 27 -18.28 7.56 11.35
N ASP A 28 -17.36 7.91 12.24
CA ASP A 28 -16.05 8.40 11.85
C ASP A 28 -15.64 7.58 10.64
N ASN A 29 -15.43 8.28 9.52
CA ASN A 29 -15.11 7.67 8.25
C ASN A 29 -14.10 6.57 8.56
N LYS A 30 -14.47 5.30 8.32
CA LYS A 30 -13.51 4.19 8.31
C LYS A 30 -12.36 4.73 7.46
N ASP A 31 -11.20 4.98 8.04
CA ASP A 31 -10.13 5.68 7.32
C ASP A 31 -9.94 4.96 5.98
N ASP A 32 -10.28 5.62 4.86
CA ASP A 32 -10.37 4.95 3.55
C ASP A 32 -9.02 4.38 3.08
N PHE A 33 -7.96 4.75 3.79
CA PHE A 33 -6.60 4.26 3.73
C PHE A 33 -6.44 2.83 4.27
N LEU A 34 -7.25 2.39 5.23
CA LEU A 34 -7.13 1.05 5.83
C LEU A 34 -7.37 -0.06 4.81
N GLY A 35 -6.58 -1.12 4.87
CA GLY A 35 -6.64 -2.28 3.99
C GLY A 35 -5.33 -2.51 3.24
N LYS A 36 -5.38 -3.40 2.25
CA LYS A 36 -4.23 -3.81 1.44
C LYS A 36 -4.20 -3.04 0.14
N TRP A 37 -3.01 -2.57 -0.20
CA TRP A 37 -2.72 -1.72 -1.35
C TRP A 37 -1.57 -2.33 -2.12
N GLU A 38 -1.84 -2.64 -3.39
CA GLU A 38 -0.87 -3.23 -4.30
C GLU A 38 -0.52 -2.18 -5.36
N CYS A 39 0.78 -1.99 -5.60
CA CYS A 39 1.22 -1.07 -6.64
C CYS A 39 0.79 -1.61 -8.02
N GLU A 40 0.11 -0.77 -8.79
CA GLU A 40 -0.38 -1.09 -10.13
C GLU A 40 0.48 -0.46 -11.21
N LYS A 41 1.09 0.70 -10.90
CA LYS A 41 1.79 1.52 -11.87
C LYS A 41 2.83 2.41 -11.18
N ILE A 42 3.97 2.58 -11.82
CA ILE A 42 5.00 3.54 -11.46
C ILE A 42 5.01 4.65 -12.52
N VAL A 43 5.25 5.88 -12.07
CA VAL A 43 5.51 7.02 -12.94
C VAL A 43 6.84 7.62 -12.51
N MET A 44 7.79 7.60 -13.43
CA MET A 44 9.14 8.16 -13.28
C MET A 44 9.39 9.03 -14.51
N ASP A 45 9.87 10.27 -14.32
CA ASP A 45 10.09 11.25 -15.39
C ASP A 45 8.88 11.50 -16.31
N GLY A 46 7.66 11.28 -15.78
CA GLY A 46 6.42 11.41 -16.52
C GLY A 46 6.08 10.23 -17.42
N GLU A 47 6.92 9.19 -17.47
CA GLU A 47 6.65 7.95 -18.18
C GLU A 47 5.94 6.94 -17.26
N GLU A 48 4.89 6.31 -17.79
CA GLU A 48 4.14 5.28 -17.07
C GLU A 48 4.75 3.90 -17.32
N MET A 49 5.06 3.19 -16.24
CA MET A 49 5.65 1.87 -16.27
C MET A 49 4.82 0.89 -15.41
N ASP A 50 4.61 -0.31 -15.93
CA ASP A 50 3.96 -1.43 -15.23
C ASP A 50 4.97 -2.44 -14.66
N ASN A 51 6.25 -2.25 -14.96
CA ASN A 51 7.38 -3.00 -14.43
C ASN A 51 8.57 -2.06 -14.23
N PHE A 52 9.50 -2.43 -13.37
CA PHE A 52 10.73 -1.69 -13.12
C PHE A 52 11.89 -2.67 -12.95
N PHE A 53 12.87 -2.60 -13.85
CA PHE A 53 13.99 -3.55 -13.91
C PHE A 53 13.55 -5.04 -13.96
N GLY A 54 12.51 -5.35 -14.74
CA GLY A 54 11.97 -6.72 -14.86
C GLY A 54 11.08 -7.15 -13.70
N VAL A 55 10.89 -6.30 -12.69
CA VAL A 55 9.98 -6.54 -11.57
C VAL A 55 8.64 -5.91 -11.86
N ASP A 56 7.58 -6.71 -11.89
CA ASP A 56 6.22 -6.20 -12.04
C ASP A 56 5.87 -5.18 -10.94
N ALA A 57 5.12 -4.13 -11.28
CA ALA A 57 4.81 -3.02 -10.37
C ALA A 57 4.25 -3.49 -9.02
N TYR A 58 3.43 -4.56 -9.01
CA TYR A 58 2.84 -5.09 -7.78
C TYR A 58 3.86 -5.57 -6.74
N ALA A 59 5.03 -6.00 -7.20
CA ALA A 59 6.09 -6.50 -6.34
C ALA A 59 6.99 -5.37 -5.81
N ILE A 60 6.91 -4.18 -6.41
CA ILE A 60 7.70 -3.02 -5.99
C ILE A 60 7.31 -2.60 -4.57
N TYR A 61 6.00 -2.47 -4.31
CA TYR A 61 5.48 -2.29 -2.95
C TYR A 61 4.09 -2.89 -2.77
N GLN A 62 3.92 -3.57 -1.64
CA GLN A 62 2.65 -4.03 -1.10
C GLN A 62 2.47 -3.48 0.31
N ILE A 63 1.43 -2.67 0.53
CA ILE A 63 1.23 -1.95 1.79
C ILE A 63 -0.08 -2.39 2.43
N GLU A 64 -0.04 -2.83 3.69
CA GLU A 64 -1.24 -3.10 4.48
C GLU A 64 -1.34 -2.06 5.62
N LEU A 65 -2.33 -1.18 5.55
CA LEU A 65 -2.62 -0.22 6.62
C LEU A 65 -3.71 -0.78 7.55
N LYS A 66 -3.40 -0.87 8.84
CA LYS A 66 -4.25 -1.43 9.91
C LYS A 66 -4.68 -0.34 10.88
N GLU A 67 -5.74 -0.63 11.62
CA GLU A 67 -6.22 0.25 12.68
C GLU A 67 -5.13 0.51 13.74
N GLY A 68 -5.16 1.69 14.34
CA GLY A 68 -4.20 2.08 15.39
C GLY A 68 -2.82 2.49 14.88
N ASN A 69 -2.76 3.11 13.69
CA ASN A 69 -1.52 3.68 13.12
C ASN A 69 -0.41 2.65 12.85
N LYS A 70 -0.81 1.41 12.59
CA LYS A 70 0.09 0.29 12.29
C LYS A 70 -0.11 -0.17 10.86
N GLY A 71 0.90 -0.79 10.30
CA GLY A 71 0.82 -1.44 9.01
C GLY A 71 1.99 -2.36 8.75
N THR A 72 2.02 -2.94 7.57
CA THR A 72 3.18 -3.67 7.05
C THR A 72 3.45 -3.22 5.63
N VAL A 73 4.70 -3.27 5.21
CA VAL A 73 5.10 -3.09 3.82
C VAL A 73 5.98 -4.25 3.41
N ASP A 74 5.75 -4.77 2.22
CA ASP A 74 6.60 -5.75 1.55
C ASP A 74 7.08 -5.16 0.22
N SER A 75 8.28 -5.49 -0.18
CA SER A 75 8.93 -4.94 -1.37
C SER A 75 9.93 -5.94 -1.95
N ALA A 76 10.01 -5.98 -3.28
CA ALA A 76 11.05 -6.69 -4.01
C ALA A 76 12.47 -6.19 -3.65
N PHE A 77 12.61 -4.96 -3.16
CA PHE A 77 13.87 -4.38 -2.69
C PHE A 77 14.23 -4.77 -1.25
N SER A 78 13.32 -5.44 -0.52
CA SER A 78 13.57 -5.88 0.85
C SER A 78 14.68 -6.93 0.90
N THR A 79 15.68 -6.70 1.74
CA THR A 79 16.79 -7.63 1.98
C THR A 79 16.39 -8.86 2.79
N GLU A 80 15.28 -8.80 3.53
CA GLU A 80 14.81 -9.89 4.40
C GLU A 80 13.81 -10.84 3.71
N GLY A 81 13.33 -10.48 2.50
CA GLY A 81 12.34 -11.25 1.75
C GLY A 81 11.02 -11.46 2.51
N LYS A 82 10.69 -10.53 3.40
CA LYS A 82 9.48 -10.57 4.25
C LYS A 82 8.90 -9.17 4.44
N PRO A 83 7.59 -9.07 4.69
CA PRO A 83 6.97 -7.82 5.09
C PRO A 83 7.57 -7.30 6.40
N VAL A 84 7.87 -6.01 6.44
CA VAL A 84 8.34 -5.28 7.63
C VAL A 84 7.20 -4.47 8.24
N ASP A 85 7.21 -4.33 9.55
CA ASP A 85 6.21 -3.52 10.28
C ASP A 85 6.47 -2.03 10.03
N LEU A 86 5.40 -1.26 9.79
CA LEU A 86 5.46 0.20 9.70
C LEU A 86 4.45 0.86 10.64
N THR A 87 4.69 2.13 10.93
CA THR A 87 3.68 3.00 11.52
C THR A 87 3.30 4.09 10.54
N TRP A 88 2.14 4.71 10.74
CA TRP A 88 1.66 5.75 9.84
C TRP A 88 0.96 6.87 10.59
N GLU A 89 1.09 8.08 10.07
CA GLU A 89 0.56 9.29 10.69
C GLU A 89 -0.29 10.09 9.71
N LYS A 90 -1.48 10.50 10.17
CA LYS A 90 -2.36 11.35 9.37
C LYS A 90 -1.91 12.80 9.47
N GLN A 91 -1.57 13.38 8.34
CA GLN A 91 -1.17 14.78 8.22
C GLN A 91 -2.40 15.71 8.19
N LYS A 92 -2.16 17.00 8.43
CA LYS A 92 -3.23 18.03 8.52
C LYS A 92 -3.96 18.26 7.20
N ASP A 93 -3.29 17.99 6.08
CA ASP A 93 -3.81 18.09 4.72
C ASP A 93 -4.59 16.85 4.26
N GLY A 94 -4.67 15.81 5.12
CA GLY A 94 -5.37 14.57 4.84
C GLY A 94 -4.52 13.49 4.19
N LYS A 95 -3.23 13.74 3.95
CA LYS A 95 -2.26 12.73 3.51
C LYS A 95 -1.83 11.84 4.68
N ILE A 96 -1.23 10.70 4.37
CA ILE A 96 -0.64 9.79 5.36
C ILE A 96 0.86 9.74 5.16
N LYS A 97 1.63 10.01 6.21
CA LYS A 97 3.08 9.77 6.23
C LYS A 97 3.33 8.35 6.73
N LEU A 98 4.08 7.57 5.96
CA LEU A 98 4.60 6.28 6.41
C LEU A 98 5.90 6.49 7.19
N VAL A 99 6.07 5.73 8.26
CA VAL A 99 7.21 5.85 9.16
C VAL A 99 7.84 4.46 9.34
N ASN A 100 8.90 4.22 8.57
CA ASN A 100 9.85 3.13 8.73
C ASN A 100 11.13 3.50 7.93
N ASN A 101 12.27 3.66 8.60
CA ASN A 101 13.52 4.08 7.94
C ASN A 101 14.16 2.97 7.09
N GLU A 102 13.89 1.70 7.39
CA GLU A 102 14.46 0.55 6.67
C GLU A 102 13.69 0.24 5.38
N ALA A 103 12.39 0.51 5.35
CA ALA A 103 11.53 0.20 4.20
C ALA A 103 11.61 1.23 3.06
N PHE A 104 12.07 2.45 3.38
CA PHE A 104 12.11 3.59 2.47
C PHE A 104 13.49 4.25 2.46
N ASP A 105 14.55 3.54 2.86
CA ASP A 105 15.94 4.03 2.85
C ASP A 105 16.18 5.40 3.53
N GLY A 106 15.34 5.72 4.52
CA GLY A 106 15.35 7.00 5.23
C GLY A 106 14.57 8.14 4.55
N GLU A 107 14.00 7.90 3.37
CA GLU A 107 13.17 8.85 2.62
C GLU A 107 11.76 8.99 3.19
N GLU A 108 11.13 10.15 2.94
CA GLU A 108 9.74 10.38 3.33
C GLU A 108 8.76 9.79 2.32
N ALA A 109 8.10 8.69 2.68
CA ALA A 109 6.99 8.13 1.91
C ALA A 109 5.64 8.75 2.32
N ILE A 110 5.03 9.49 1.41
CA ILE A 110 3.73 10.16 1.61
C ILE A 110 2.66 9.52 0.72
N LEU A 111 1.55 9.10 1.33
CA LEU A 111 0.38 8.55 0.65
C LEU A 111 -0.75 9.58 0.55
N GLU A 112 -1.26 9.75 -0.66
CA GLU A 112 -2.40 10.60 -0.97
C GLU A 112 -3.52 9.78 -1.62
N LYS A 113 -4.78 10.10 -1.29
CA LYS A 113 -5.94 9.49 -1.95
C LYS A 113 -6.27 10.18 -3.25
N ASN A 114 -6.45 9.40 -4.30
CA ASN A 114 -6.97 9.86 -5.58
C ASN A 114 -8.14 8.96 -6.01
N GLY A 115 -9.35 9.31 -5.58
CA GLY A 115 -10.54 8.49 -5.80
C GLY A 115 -10.43 7.12 -5.11
N SER A 116 -10.55 6.04 -5.91
CA SER A 116 -10.36 4.66 -5.42
C SER A 116 -8.89 4.23 -5.32
N LYS A 117 -7.97 5.02 -5.87
CA LYS A 117 -6.53 4.74 -5.88
C LYS A 117 -5.82 5.48 -4.76
N MET A 118 -4.61 5.04 -4.47
CA MET A 118 -3.68 5.72 -3.58
C MET A 118 -2.41 6.03 -4.36
N ILE A 119 -1.81 7.17 -4.11
CA ILE A 119 -0.57 7.61 -4.75
C ILE A 119 0.47 7.72 -3.64
N MET A 120 1.57 6.98 -3.75
CA MET A 120 2.75 7.22 -2.95
C MET A 120 3.69 8.12 -3.73
N SER A 121 4.18 9.15 -3.07
CA SER A 121 5.32 9.94 -3.52
C SER A 121 6.44 9.68 -2.53
N VAL A 122 7.60 9.30 -3.06
CA VAL A 122 8.83 9.21 -2.29
C VAL A 122 9.69 10.36 -2.81
N ALA A 123 10.07 11.26 -1.90
CA ALA A 123 10.83 12.44 -2.26
C ALA A 123 12.20 12.37 -1.59
N ASP A 124 13.23 12.47 -2.41
CA ASP A 124 14.58 12.80 -1.93
C ASP A 124 14.55 14.21 -1.33
N GLU A 125 14.96 14.33 -0.07
CA GLU A 125 15.11 15.64 0.61
C GLU A 125 16.27 16.47 0.03
N ASP A 126 17.06 15.91 -0.90
CA ASP A 126 18.11 16.64 -1.60
C ASP A 126 17.52 17.52 -2.71
N GLU A 127 17.22 18.78 -2.36
CA GLU A 127 16.96 19.91 -3.27
C GLU A 127 18.18 20.27 -4.17
N SER A 128 18.99 19.28 -4.58
CA SER A 128 20.22 19.47 -5.35
C SER A 128 20.01 19.57 -6.86
N SER A 129 18.76 19.56 -7.35
CA SER A 129 18.48 19.87 -8.75
C SER A 129 18.45 21.38 -8.95
N GLU A 130 19.37 21.91 -9.77
CA GLU A 130 19.46 23.36 -10.11
C GLU A 130 18.17 23.93 -10.74
N ASP A 131 17.22 23.06 -11.12
CA ASP A 131 15.91 23.39 -11.68
C ASP A 131 14.71 23.17 -10.72
N GLY A 132 14.95 22.77 -9.45
CA GLY A 132 13.90 22.60 -8.43
C GLY A 132 12.88 21.49 -8.75
N LYS A 133 13.27 20.52 -9.59
CA LYS A 133 12.48 19.35 -9.93
C LYS A 133 13.31 18.12 -9.56
N GLY A 134 13.24 17.71 -8.30
CA GLY A 134 13.64 16.34 -7.95
C GLY A 134 12.88 15.35 -8.85
N GLU A 135 13.52 14.24 -9.18
CA GLU A 135 12.90 13.16 -9.96
C GLU A 135 11.79 12.54 -9.10
N GLU A 136 10.57 13.07 -9.23
CA GLU A 136 9.44 12.68 -8.38
C GLU A 136 8.92 11.30 -8.83
N VAL A 137 9.34 10.24 -8.13
CA VAL A 137 8.80 8.90 -8.35
C VAL A 137 7.41 8.80 -7.72
N LYS A 138 6.40 8.56 -8.57
CA LYS A 138 5.01 8.33 -8.13
C LYS A 138 4.62 6.89 -8.33
N MET A 139 4.06 6.29 -7.29
CA MET A 139 3.56 4.92 -7.35
C MET A 139 2.07 4.93 -7.10
N TYR A 140 1.31 4.29 -7.98
CA TYR A 140 -0.15 4.23 -7.93
C TYR A 140 -0.58 2.86 -7.43
N PHE A 141 -1.43 2.85 -6.42
CA PHE A 141 -1.88 1.65 -5.75
C PHE A 141 -3.38 1.45 -5.93
N VAL A 142 -3.75 0.18 -6.06
CA VAL A 142 -5.12 -0.29 -6.04
C VAL A 142 -5.39 -1.07 -4.77
N LYS A 143 -6.63 -0.98 -4.30
CA LYS A 143 -7.06 -1.73 -3.11
C LYS A 143 -7.32 -3.18 -3.49
N VAL A 144 -6.78 -4.11 -2.71
CA VAL A 144 -6.92 -5.56 -2.94
C VAL A 144 -7.42 -6.27 -1.68
N ASP A 145 -8.02 -7.46 -1.85
CA ASP A 145 -8.42 -8.31 -0.72
C ASP A 145 -7.27 -9.21 -0.24
N SER A 146 -6.41 -9.60 -1.17
CA SER A 146 -5.20 -10.39 -0.97
C SER A 146 -4.10 -9.90 -1.92
N PHE A 147 -2.87 -9.87 -1.42
CA PHE A 147 -1.71 -9.56 -2.25
C PHE A 147 -1.40 -10.68 -3.23
N LYS A 148 -0.82 -10.32 -4.38
CA LYS A 148 -0.09 -11.27 -5.21
C LYS A 148 1.17 -11.75 -4.49
N GLU A 149 1.61 -12.95 -4.84
CA GLU A 149 2.83 -13.55 -4.29
C GLU A 149 4.07 -12.82 -4.81
N MET A 150 5.00 -12.48 -3.92
CA MET A 150 6.25 -11.83 -4.30
C MET A 150 7.15 -12.80 -5.10
N PRO A 151 7.83 -12.32 -6.15
CA PRO A 151 8.81 -13.15 -6.85
C PRO A 151 9.99 -13.49 -5.92
N GLU A 152 10.47 -14.74 -5.97
CA GLU A 152 11.60 -15.20 -5.14
C GLU A 152 12.94 -14.55 -5.51
N ASN A 153 13.10 -14.14 -6.78
CA ASN A 153 14.33 -13.51 -7.29
C ASN A 153 13.99 -12.37 -8.26
N PRO A 154 13.54 -11.21 -7.75
CA PRO A 154 13.05 -10.10 -8.58
C PRO A 154 14.10 -9.56 -9.57
N PHE A 155 15.40 -9.64 -9.23
CA PHE A 155 16.49 -9.07 -10.03
C PHE A 155 17.41 -10.13 -10.66
N GLY A 156 17.00 -11.40 -10.64
CA GLY A 156 17.85 -12.53 -11.03
C GLY A 156 18.40 -12.49 -12.45
N ASP A 157 17.71 -11.80 -13.35
CA ASP A 157 18.07 -11.71 -14.78
C ASP A 157 19.02 -10.54 -15.10
N LEU A 158 19.30 -9.66 -14.13
CA LEU A 158 20.21 -8.53 -14.31
C LEU A 158 21.69 -8.89 -14.05
N GLY A 159 21.96 -10.14 -13.65
CA GLY A 159 23.24 -10.58 -13.11
C GLY A 159 24.05 -11.54 -13.96
N SER A 160 23.72 -11.75 -15.24
CA SER A 160 24.37 -12.79 -16.06
C SER A 160 24.74 -12.37 -17.48
N ASP A 161 25.26 -11.15 -17.64
CA ASP A 161 25.97 -10.72 -18.86
C ASP A 161 27.45 -10.34 -18.55
N ASP A 162 28.03 -10.93 -17.51
CA ASP A 162 29.46 -10.80 -17.19
C ASP A 162 30.23 -11.97 -17.82
N ASP A 163 30.62 -11.77 -19.08
CA ASP A 163 31.85 -12.26 -19.72
C ASP A 163 32.27 -13.74 -19.50
N GLU A 164 31.62 -14.68 -20.19
CA GLU A 164 32.30 -15.88 -20.69
C GLU A 164 33.23 -15.47 -21.85
N ALA A 165 34.35 -14.84 -21.52
CA ALA A 165 35.48 -14.74 -22.42
C ALA A 165 36.19 -16.11 -22.43
N ASP A 166 35.72 -16.99 -23.32
CA ASP A 166 36.44 -18.16 -23.80
C ASP A 166 37.81 -17.72 -24.35
N GLU A 167 38.86 -17.72 -23.51
CA GLU A 167 40.25 -17.74 -23.99
C GLU A 167 40.67 -19.18 -24.28
N ASP A 168 40.07 -19.75 -25.33
CA ASP A 168 40.65 -20.86 -26.08
C ASP A 168 41.67 -20.30 -27.08
N GLU A 169 42.97 -20.28 -26.75
CA GLU A 169 44.04 -20.50 -27.75
C GLU A 169 45.23 -21.27 -27.14
N ALA A 170 45.14 -22.59 -27.32
CA ALA A 170 46.15 -23.49 -27.87
C ALA A 170 47.63 -23.40 -27.40
N GLU A 171 48.08 -24.57 -26.92
CA GLU A 171 49.48 -25.00 -26.82
C GLU A 171 50.25 -24.95 -28.17
N GLU A 172 51.56 -25.26 -28.07
CA GLU A 172 52.56 -25.65 -29.10
C GLU A 172 53.52 -24.49 -29.47
N ALA A 173 54.84 -24.64 -29.57
CA ALA A 173 55.84 -25.68 -29.29
C ALA A 173 57.23 -25.03 -29.49
N ASP A 174 58.28 -25.65 -28.92
CA ASP A 174 59.71 -25.64 -29.33
C ASP A 174 60.40 -24.35 -29.84
N GLU A 175 61.42 -23.87 -29.10
CA GLU A 175 62.88 -24.05 -29.38
C GLU A 175 63.77 -23.41 -28.31
#